data_AF-A0A813THA9-F1
#
_entry.id   AF-A0A813THA9-F1
#
_cell.length_a   1.000
_cell.length_b   1.000
_cell.length_c   1.000
_cell.angle_alpha   90.00
_cell.angle_beta   90.00
_cell.angle_gamma   90.00
#
_symmetry.space_group_name_H-M   'P 1'
#
loop_
_entity.id
_entity.type
_entity.pdbx_description
1 polymer ?
#
loop_
_entity_poly.entity_id
_entity_poly.type
_entity_poly.pdbx_seq_one_letter_code
_entity_poly.pdbx_strand_id
1 'polypeptide(L)'
;MLRKVLLNCFQIQHQKQLISPACFQINSCLLLLTRHLQNNHIVKIDYDDHRSISRTFENSAYQYFYNKRLDNFQDETRLSHIVLKNTELILMKTFNEIITKTVNSKNINDLLCQLNMKENVKMYDKLSLEHLNDFLFYSYGQGLRLQSLTSKLLKHIQNQEIDTNQVNIIELLVLLLLHRQWIYADGNTVATQTLQTFVNKLESKLTYDDIQQLTTYELSLISSAYYRFQVPIRNQLLIERLAMLLLSETSDRQSLKAVDKQNFLKILTLSGYSDARISETLSSRFNDSYEQHSLHSDHALHTDVVILAMRLGLYLSSFNYWSSRFYKNCFQLIEYEAVRLKQKSFSLTSNEQQYRSKDMIKIMNTLINIGYCYYKSINNEQYYKHYLDLIELYSKSDYFKVKPDRLVNVLAPMAEIGLFPKYLLQYIFNNDVLSTLKESKMKEKLYFIAESYKVFHPNITSSLLDQNYVNSLPNHIFGSWNIEKKKRKNYLAIINQLYSCVTSNTFFVKSAFVLKHFKLPDILIRLDKNMIPQLLSKRGVAFFEENEHEHTTYAIQVLSHNEICSNERHRPIGIICAKVIQLQKMGYEPVLIYPDEELPSDTANVVFDWIVQRAQQTRAMFS
;
A
#
# COMPACT_ATOMS: atom_id res chain seq x y z
N MET A 1 -0.62 -13.83 -38.75
CA MET A 1 -0.32 -12.45 -39.19
C MET A 1 -1.00 -11.41 -38.30
N LEU A 2 -2.33 -11.44 -38.13
CA LEU A 2 -3.10 -10.55 -37.24
C LEU A 2 -2.53 -10.49 -35.80
N ARG A 3 -2.26 -11.64 -35.17
CA ARG A 3 -1.62 -11.73 -33.85
C ARG A 3 -0.26 -11.01 -33.75
N LYS A 4 0.55 -11.01 -34.82
CA LYS A 4 1.85 -10.32 -34.90
C LYS A 4 1.68 -8.81 -35.07
N VAL A 5 0.68 -8.38 -35.85
CA VAL A 5 0.32 -6.96 -36.02
C VAL A 5 -0.21 -6.38 -34.71
N LEU A 6 -1.03 -7.14 -33.98
CA LEU A 6 -1.57 -6.75 -32.67
C LEU A 6 -0.49 -6.66 -31.58
N LEU A 7 0.49 -7.57 -31.59
CA LEU A 7 1.66 -7.51 -30.71
C LEU A 7 2.57 -6.29 -31.02
N ASN A 8 2.74 -5.93 -32.29
CA ASN A 8 3.52 -4.75 -32.68
C ASN A 8 2.80 -3.44 -32.34
N CYS A 9 1.48 -3.35 -32.53
CA CYS A 9 0.69 -2.19 -32.07
C CYS A 9 0.78 -2.03 -30.54
N PHE A 10 0.79 -3.14 -29.80
CA PHE A 10 0.94 -3.15 -28.34
C PHE A 10 2.34 -2.69 -27.88
N GLN A 11 3.41 -3.08 -28.59
CA GLN A 11 4.79 -2.64 -28.30
C GLN A 11 4.99 -1.12 -28.52
N ILE A 12 4.43 -0.56 -29.59
CA ILE A 12 4.53 0.87 -29.92
C ILE A 12 3.78 1.74 -28.88
N GLN A 13 2.67 1.23 -28.34
CA GLN A 13 1.82 1.95 -27.38
C GLN A 13 2.38 1.92 -25.95
N HIS A 14 3.05 0.82 -25.56
CA HIS A 14 3.67 0.65 -24.24
C HIS A 14 4.95 1.48 -24.07
N GLN A 15 5.67 1.77 -25.16
CA GLN A 15 6.83 2.68 -25.15
C GLN A 15 6.44 4.15 -24.97
N LYS A 16 5.18 4.55 -25.22
CA LYS A 16 4.75 5.96 -25.24
C LYS A 16 3.91 6.41 -24.02
N GLN A 17 3.75 5.60 -22.98
CA GLN A 17 3.05 5.93 -21.71
C GLN A 17 1.68 6.63 -21.84
N LEU A 18 0.92 6.39 -22.92
CA LEU A 18 -0.45 6.90 -23.05
C LEU A 18 -1.41 5.98 -22.26
N ILE A 19 -1.53 6.19 -20.95
CA ILE A 19 -2.60 5.59 -20.15
C ILE A 19 -3.79 6.56 -20.17
N SER A 20 -4.50 6.60 -21.30
CA SER A 20 -5.85 7.17 -21.34
C SER A 20 -6.88 6.04 -21.20
N PRO A 21 -8.09 6.31 -20.69
CA PRO A 21 -9.21 5.37 -20.71
C PRO A 21 -9.48 4.74 -22.09
N ALA A 22 -9.18 5.48 -23.18
CA ALA A 22 -9.31 4.99 -24.55
C ALA A 22 -8.32 3.84 -24.87
N CYS A 23 -7.10 3.87 -24.34
CA CYS A 23 -6.13 2.79 -24.54
C CYS A 23 -6.55 1.47 -23.85
N PHE A 24 -7.26 1.57 -22.73
CA PHE A 24 -7.84 0.40 -22.06
C PHE A 24 -9.04 -0.15 -22.85
N GLN A 25 -9.88 0.72 -23.43
CA GLN A 25 -11.01 0.35 -24.30
C GLN A 25 -10.54 -0.39 -25.58
N ILE A 26 -9.37 -0.03 -26.10
CA ILE A 26 -8.79 -0.64 -27.30
C ILE A 26 -8.30 -2.08 -27.04
N ASN A 27 -7.52 -2.28 -25.98
CA ASN A 27 -7.02 -3.62 -25.61
C ASN A 27 -8.17 -4.59 -25.30
N SER A 28 -9.22 -4.02 -24.73
CA SER A 28 -10.48 -4.67 -24.41
C SER A 28 -11.21 -5.15 -25.68
N CYS A 29 -11.37 -4.28 -26.69
CA CYS A 29 -11.97 -4.61 -27.98
C CYS A 29 -11.18 -5.66 -28.78
N LEU A 30 -9.84 -5.63 -28.70
CA LEU A 30 -8.97 -6.59 -29.39
C LEU A 30 -9.01 -8.00 -28.77
N LEU A 31 -9.21 -8.09 -27.46
CA LEU A 31 -9.40 -9.35 -26.75
C LEU A 31 -10.70 -10.06 -27.19
N LEU A 32 -11.80 -9.29 -27.30
CA LEU A 32 -13.10 -9.78 -27.79
C LEU A 32 -13.03 -10.31 -29.23
N LEU A 33 -12.37 -9.58 -30.14
CA LEU A 33 -12.23 -10.00 -31.54
C LEU A 33 -11.47 -11.33 -31.65
N THR A 34 -10.38 -11.47 -30.90
CA THR A 34 -9.54 -12.67 -30.92
C THR A 34 -10.31 -13.89 -30.41
N ARG A 35 -11.13 -13.70 -29.37
CA ARG A 35 -11.93 -14.74 -28.73
C ARG A 35 -13.13 -15.18 -29.58
N HIS A 36 -13.81 -14.24 -30.24
CA HIS A 36 -14.92 -14.56 -31.13
C HIS A 36 -14.46 -15.38 -32.35
N LEU A 37 -13.26 -15.08 -32.87
CA LEU A 37 -12.62 -15.82 -33.95
C LEU A 37 -12.09 -17.21 -33.53
N GLN A 38 -11.80 -17.41 -32.24
CA GLN A 38 -11.28 -18.67 -31.70
C GLN A 38 -12.39 -19.64 -31.27
N ASN A 39 -13.49 -19.14 -30.70
CA ASN A 39 -14.54 -19.99 -30.10
C ASN A 39 -15.63 -20.41 -31.09
N ASN A 40 -15.86 -19.65 -32.16
CA ASN A 40 -16.91 -19.95 -33.14
C ASN A 40 -16.31 -20.46 -34.44
N HIS A 41 -16.06 -21.77 -34.56
CA HIS A 41 -15.72 -22.47 -35.82
C HIS A 41 -16.77 -22.31 -36.97
N ILE A 42 -17.65 -21.32 -36.88
CA ILE A 42 -18.67 -20.97 -37.85
C ILE A 42 -18.80 -19.45 -37.87
N VAL A 43 -18.21 -18.83 -38.88
CA VAL A 43 -19.05 -18.13 -39.84
C VAL A 43 -18.55 -18.60 -41.21
N LYS A 44 -19.37 -19.38 -41.93
CA LYS A 44 -19.37 -19.29 -43.40
C LYS A 44 -19.82 -17.87 -43.73
N ILE A 45 -18.89 -16.93 -43.57
CA ILE A 45 -18.92 -15.70 -44.34
C ILE A 45 -18.61 -16.20 -45.73
N ASP A 46 -19.44 -15.85 -46.70
CA ASP A 46 -19.18 -16.18 -48.09
C ASP A 46 -17.72 -15.86 -48.40
N TYR A 47 -17.02 -16.77 -49.08
CA TYR A 47 -15.56 -16.70 -49.26
C TYR A 47 -15.11 -15.36 -49.91
N ASP A 48 -16.06 -14.66 -50.53
CA ASP A 48 -15.90 -13.34 -51.14
C ASP A 48 -15.93 -12.16 -50.13
N ASP A 49 -16.65 -12.25 -49.02
CA ASP A 49 -16.70 -11.18 -47.99
C ASP A 49 -15.45 -11.19 -47.10
N HIS A 50 -14.86 -12.37 -46.86
CA HIS A 50 -13.58 -12.50 -46.17
C HIS A 50 -12.42 -11.93 -47.03
N ARG A 51 -12.49 -12.10 -48.36
CA ARG A 51 -11.60 -11.45 -49.31
C ARG A 51 -11.83 -9.95 -49.37
N SER A 52 -13.06 -9.46 -49.28
CA SER A 52 -13.40 -8.04 -49.23
C SER A 52 -12.78 -7.36 -47.99
N ILE A 53 -12.97 -7.92 -46.80
CA ILE A 53 -12.44 -7.35 -45.56
C ILE A 53 -10.91 -7.47 -45.49
N SER A 54 -10.36 -8.64 -45.85
CA SER A 54 -8.90 -8.85 -45.88
C SER A 54 -8.24 -8.00 -46.96
N ARG A 55 -8.82 -7.85 -48.17
CA ARG A 55 -8.33 -6.94 -49.22
C ARG A 55 -8.53 -5.48 -48.87
N THR A 56 -9.56 -5.10 -48.12
CA THR A 56 -9.71 -3.70 -47.70
C THR A 56 -8.67 -3.36 -46.64
N PHE A 57 -8.38 -4.28 -45.72
CA PHE A 57 -7.33 -4.14 -44.71
C PHE A 57 -5.92 -4.20 -45.34
N GLU A 58 -5.69 -5.14 -46.25
CA GLU A 58 -4.45 -5.28 -47.02
C GLU A 58 -4.27 -4.12 -47.99
N ASN A 59 -5.27 -3.69 -48.77
CA ASN A 59 -5.13 -2.54 -49.68
C ASN A 59 -4.97 -1.22 -48.93
N SER A 60 -5.60 -1.03 -47.77
CA SER A 60 -5.43 0.19 -46.96
C SER A 60 -4.05 0.24 -46.31
N ALA A 61 -3.54 -0.90 -45.82
CA ALA A 61 -2.19 -1.00 -45.30
C ALA A 61 -1.14 -0.91 -46.44
N TYR A 62 -1.34 -1.64 -47.53
CA TYR A 62 -0.43 -1.75 -48.66
C TYR A 62 -0.37 -0.46 -49.50
N GLN A 63 -1.50 0.21 -49.80
CA GLN A 63 -1.46 1.53 -50.45
C GLN A 63 -0.77 2.59 -49.59
N TYR A 64 -0.85 2.49 -48.27
CA TYR A 64 -0.16 3.43 -47.38
C TYR A 64 1.34 3.12 -47.25
N PHE A 65 1.71 1.85 -47.11
CA PHE A 65 3.11 1.40 -47.06
C PHE A 65 3.84 1.55 -48.40
N TYR A 66 3.15 1.44 -49.53
CA TYR A 66 3.76 1.55 -50.86
C TYR A 66 3.90 3.01 -51.33
N ASN A 67 3.03 3.92 -50.89
CA ASN A 67 3.04 5.33 -51.33
C ASN A 67 3.81 6.29 -50.40
N LYS A 68 4.20 5.87 -49.20
CA LYS A 68 5.00 6.70 -48.28
C LYS A 68 6.14 5.90 -47.65
N ARG A 69 7.38 6.19 -48.07
CA ARG A 69 8.57 5.90 -47.25
C ARG A 69 8.40 6.67 -45.93
N LEU A 70 8.18 5.94 -44.83
CA LEU A 70 7.88 6.48 -43.52
C LEU A 70 9.16 6.96 -42.82
N ASP A 71 9.52 8.22 -43.04
CA ASP A 71 10.63 8.87 -42.32
C ASP A 71 10.16 9.79 -41.17
N ASN A 72 8.85 9.89 -40.86
CA ASN A 72 8.34 10.85 -39.87
C ASN A 72 7.29 10.31 -38.87
N PHE A 73 7.53 10.63 -37.58
CA PHE A 73 6.82 10.16 -36.36
C PHE A 73 5.32 10.53 -36.28
N GLN A 74 4.85 11.54 -37.04
CA GLN A 74 3.44 11.95 -37.05
C GLN A 74 2.55 11.00 -37.86
N ASP A 75 3.11 10.29 -38.85
CA ASP A 75 2.34 9.41 -39.75
C ASP A 75 1.99 8.05 -39.09
N GLU A 76 2.75 7.58 -38.09
CA GLU A 76 2.41 6.39 -37.27
C GLU A 76 1.20 6.60 -36.36
N THR A 77 1.06 7.81 -35.81
CA THR A 77 -0.03 8.16 -34.89
C THR A 77 -1.37 8.26 -35.63
N ARG A 78 -1.34 8.74 -36.88
CA ARG A 78 -2.50 8.72 -37.78
C ARG A 78 -2.88 7.32 -38.22
N LEU A 79 -1.90 6.47 -38.56
CA LEU A 79 -2.15 5.09 -38.99
C LEU A 79 -2.79 4.26 -37.86
N SER A 80 -2.24 4.35 -36.64
CA SER A 80 -2.82 3.71 -35.47
C SER A 80 -4.25 4.20 -35.22
N HIS A 81 -4.51 5.51 -35.32
CA HIS A 81 -5.86 6.06 -35.14
C HIS A 81 -6.87 5.60 -36.21
N ILE A 82 -6.44 5.43 -37.47
CA ILE A 82 -7.29 4.95 -38.59
C ILE A 82 -7.58 3.46 -38.43
N VAL A 83 -6.56 2.65 -38.12
CA VAL A 83 -6.71 1.21 -37.87
C VAL A 83 -7.62 0.98 -36.67
N LEU A 84 -7.48 1.78 -35.61
CA LEU A 84 -8.33 1.73 -34.42
C LEU A 84 -9.79 2.06 -34.75
N LYS A 85 -10.04 3.16 -35.46
CA LYS A 85 -11.40 3.59 -35.82
C LYS A 85 -12.11 2.59 -36.74
N ASN A 86 -11.39 1.98 -37.66
CA ASN A 86 -11.95 0.96 -38.56
C ASN A 86 -12.18 -0.38 -37.84
N THR A 87 -11.31 -0.76 -36.90
CA THR A 87 -11.50 -1.97 -36.08
C THR A 87 -12.71 -1.81 -35.16
N GLU A 88 -12.90 -0.62 -34.57
CA GLU A 88 -14.08 -0.26 -33.77
C GLU A 88 -15.37 -0.33 -34.59
N LEU A 89 -15.38 0.21 -35.82
CA LEU A 89 -16.53 0.15 -36.74
C LEU A 89 -16.91 -1.28 -37.15
N ILE A 90 -15.92 -2.13 -37.44
CA ILE A 90 -16.15 -3.53 -37.81
C ILE A 90 -16.70 -4.31 -36.61
N LEU A 91 -16.10 -4.13 -35.43
CA LEU A 91 -16.59 -4.73 -34.18
C LEU A 91 -18.02 -4.30 -33.86
N MET A 92 -18.32 -3.01 -33.98
CA MET A 92 -19.66 -2.44 -33.80
C MET A 92 -20.70 -3.06 -34.73
N LYS A 93 -20.33 -3.33 -35.99
CA LYS A 93 -21.23 -3.95 -36.97
C LYS A 93 -21.50 -5.41 -36.63
N THR A 94 -20.45 -6.20 -36.37
CA THR A 94 -20.57 -7.61 -36.03
C THR A 94 -21.36 -7.82 -34.73
N PHE A 95 -21.12 -6.98 -33.73
CA PHE A 95 -21.79 -7.06 -32.44
C PHE A 95 -23.27 -6.64 -32.54
N ASN A 96 -23.60 -5.62 -33.34
CA ASN A 96 -24.99 -5.26 -33.66
C ASN A 96 -25.71 -6.40 -34.38
N GLU A 97 -25.08 -7.08 -35.34
CA GLU A 97 -25.68 -8.22 -36.03
C GLU A 97 -25.97 -9.39 -35.10
N ILE A 98 -25.05 -9.69 -34.16
CA ILE A 98 -25.24 -10.73 -33.14
C ILE A 98 -26.45 -10.40 -32.26
N ILE A 99 -26.52 -9.16 -31.75
CA ILE A 99 -27.59 -8.70 -30.85
C ILE A 99 -28.95 -8.64 -31.56
N THR A 100 -28.97 -8.18 -32.82
CA THR A 100 -30.18 -8.17 -33.63
C THR A 100 -30.72 -9.58 -33.80
N LYS A 101 -29.83 -10.57 -33.98
CA LYS A 101 -30.19 -12.00 -34.09
C LYS A 101 -30.58 -12.66 -32.77
N THR A 102 -29.95 -12.31 -31.64
CA THR A 102 -30.23 -12.95 -30.34
C THR A 102 -31.39 -12.32 -29.58
N VAL A 103 -31.65 -11.03 -29.77
CA VAL A 103 -32.43 -10.22 -28.81
C VAL A 103 -33.62 -9.50 -29.49
N ASN A 104 -33.81 -9.63 -30.81
CA ASN A 104 -34.87 -8.96 -31.59
C ASN A 104 -34.92 -7.43 -31.36
N SER A 105 -33.78 -6.80 -31.07
CA SER A 105 -33.65 -5.35 -30.90
C SER A 105 -33.09 -4.72 -32.18
N LYS A 106 -33.58 -3.54 -32.58
CA LYS A 106 -33.17 -2.85 -33.83
C LYS A 106 -31.79 -2.20 -33.76
N ASN A 107 -31.25 -1.92 -32.57
CA ASN A 107 -29.95 -1.27 -32.36
C ASN A 107 -29.47 -1.50 -30.91
N ILE A 108 -28.18 -1.76 -30.70
CA ILE A 108 -27.56 -1.93 -29.38
C ILE A 108 -27.82 -0.76 -28.43
N ASN A 109 -27.84 0.48 -28.91
CA ASN A 109 -28.09 1.64 -28.06
C ASN A 109 -29.51 1.64 -27.50
N ASP A 110 -30.50 1.21 -28.29
CA ASP A 110 -31.89 1.07 -27.82
C ASP A 110 -32.00 -0.04 -26.78
N LEU A 111 -31.30 -1.16 -27.00
CA LEU A 111 -31.25 -2.25 -26.03
C LEU A 111 -30.58 -1.82 -24.72
N LEU A 112 -29.45 -1.13 -24.77
CA LEU A 112 -28.76 -0.64 -23.57
C LEU A 112 -29.60 0.39 -22.81
N CYS A 113 -30.32 1.27 -23.52
CA CYS A 113 -31.31 2.17 -22.92
C CYS A 113 -32.46 1.39 -22.26
N GLN A 114 -33.01 0.37 -22.94
CA GLN A 114 -34.06 -0.51 -22.38
C GLN A 114 -33.56 -1.31 -21.18
N LEU A 115 -32.31 -1.76 -21.19
CA LEU A 115 -31.67 -2.48 -20.09
C LEU A 115 -31.31 -1.54 -18.91
N ASN A 116 -31.11 -0.26 -19.16
CA ASN A 116 -30.90 0.71 -18.09
C ASN A 116 -32.22 1.16 -17.45
N MET A 117 -33.30 1.22 -18.24
CA MET A 117 -34.65 1.47 -17.76
C MET A 117 -35.19 0.22 -17.03
N LYS A 118 -35.93 0.44 -15.93
CA LYS A 118 -36.36 -0.63 -15.00
C LYS A 118 -37.36 -1.64 -15.60
N GLU A 119 -37.78 -1.48 -16.85
CA GLU A 119 -39.08 -1.98 -17.31
C GLU A 119 -39.12 -3.40 -17.89
N ASN A 120 -38.00 -4.07 -18.19
CA ASN A 120 -38.05 -5.45 -18.73
C ASN A 120 -37.19 -6.45 -17.96
N VAL A 121 -37.70 -6.91 -16.81
CA VAL A 121 -37.04 -7.91 -15.94
C VAL A 121 -36.92 -9.30 -16.59
N LYS A 122 -37.86 -9.69 -17.47
CA LYS A 122 -37.91 -11.06 -18.05
C LYS A 122 -36.83 -11.37 -19.11
N MET A 123 -36.15 -10.35 -19.65
CA MET A 123 -35.12 -10.56 -20.67
C MET A 123 -33.79 -11.04 -20.06
N TYR A 124 -33.54 -10.66 -18.81
CA TYR A 124 -32.30 -10.97 -18.09
C TYR A 124 -32.16 -12.44 -17.74
N ASP A 125 -33.27 -13.09 -17.39
CA ASP A 125 -33.27 -14.50 -17.01
C ASP A 125 -32.93 -15.44 -18.18
N LYS A 126 -32.91 -14.91 -19.41
CA LYS A 126 -32.56 -15.64 -20.63
C LYS A 126 -31.12 -15.38 -21.11
N LEU A 127 -30.43 -14.38 -20.55
CA LEU A 127 -29.07 -14.05 -20.96
C LEU A 127 -28.08 -14.91 -20.17
N SER A 128 -27.19 -15.61 -20.87
CA SER A 128 -26.05 -16.27 -20.22
C SER A 128 -25.11 -15.23 -19.60
N LEU A 129 -24.27 -15.68 -18.66
CA LEU A 129 -23.26 -14.83 -18.04
C LEU A 129 -22.29 -14.23 -19.07
N GLU A 130 -21.98 -14.96 -20.14
CA GLU A 130 -21.18 -14.45 -21.27
C GLU A 130 -21.87 -13.30 -22.00
N HIS A 131 -23.17 -13.41 -22.32
CA HIS A 131 -23.90 -12.30 -22.94
C HIS A 131 -23.96 -11.08 -22.02
N LEU A 132 -24.20 -11.28 -20.72
CA LEU A 132 -24.19 -10.18 -19.74
C LEU A 132 -22.81 -9.51 -19.66
N ASN A 133 -21.73 -10.30 -19.77
CA ASN A 133 -20.36 -9.80 -19.79
C ASN A 133 -20.09 -8.93 -21.02
N ASP A 134 -20.43 -9.45 -22.20
CA ASP A 134 -20.32 -8.77 -23.48
C ASP A 134 -21.06 -7.42 -23.48
N PHE A 135 -22.29 -7.38 -22.93
CA PHE A 135 -23.06 -6.13 -22.80
C PHE A 135 -22.41 -5.11 -21.86
N LEU A 136 -21.92 -5.54 -20.70
CA LEU A 136 -21.28 -4.64 -19.73
C LEU A 136 -20.00 -4.04 -20.30
N PHE A 137 -19.22 -4.86 -20.99
CA PHE A 137 -17.96 -4.47 -21.58
C PHE A 137 -18.13 -3.44 -22.69
N TYR A 138 -19.10 -3.68 -23.59
CA TYR A 138 -19.48 -2.73 -24.62
C TYR A 138 -19.95 -1.39 -24.00
N SER A 139 -20.77 -1.46 -22.96
CA SER A 139 -21.31 -0.28 -22.28
C SER A 139 -20.23 0.58 -21.63
N TYR A 140 -19.20 -0.07 -21.07
CA TYR A 140 -18.01 0.62 -20.56
C TYR A 140 -17.21 1.30 -21.69
N GLY A 141 -17.07 0.65 -22.85
CA GLY A 141 -16.48 1.22 -24.06
C GLY A 141 -17.18 2.51 -24.51
N GLN A 142 -18.49 2.60 -24.31
CA GLN A 142 -19.31 3.75 -24.67
C GLN A 142 -19.48 4.77 -23.53
N GLY A 143 -18.85 4.57 -22.37
CA GLY A 143 -19.00 5.46 -21.20
C GLY A 143 -20.39 5.45 -20.58
N LEU A 144 -21.21 4.42 -20.83
CA LEU A 144 -22.58 4.30 -20.34
C LEU A 144 -22.63 3.79 -18.89
N ARG A 145 -23.38 4.49 -18.03
CA ARG A 145 -23.64 4.13 -16.62
C ARG A 145 -24.79 3.13 -16.54
N LEU A 146 -24.47 1.83 -16.45
CA LEU A 146 -25.48 0.77 -16.32
C LEU A 146 -25.59 0.20 -14.90
N GLN A 147 -25.83 1.06 -13.91
CA GLN A 147 -26.00 0.63 -12.50
C GLN A 147 -27.07 -0.46 -12.34
N SER A 148 -28.15 -0.41 -13.11
CA SER A 148 -29.22 -1.42 -13.13
C SER A 148 -28.71 -2.78 -13.65
N LEU A 149 -27.93 -2.78 -14.73
CA LEU A 149 -27.32 -3.99 -15.31
C LEU A 149 -26.29 -4.60 -14.36
N THR A 150 -25.42 -3.78 -13.78
CA THR A 150 -24.42 -4.22 -12.79
C THR A 150 -25.10 -4.82 -11.56
N SER A 151 -26.13 -4.18 -11.02
CA SER A 151 -26.87 -4.68 -9.85
C SER A 151 -27.58 -6.01 -10.14
N LYS A 152 -28.11 -6.18 -11.37
CA LYS A 152 -28.73 -7.44 -11.80
C LYS A 152 -27.70 -8.54 -12.07
N LEU A 153 -26.57 -8.23 -12.69
CA LEU A 153 -25.44 -9.16 -12.83
C LEU A 153 -24.98 -9.65 -11.45
N LEU A 154 -24.81 -8.74 -10.49
CA LEU A 154 -24.44 -9.08 -9.11
C LEU A 154 -25.46 -10.01 -8.45
N LYS A 155 -26.77 -9.78 -8.66
CA LYS A 155 -27.82 -10.69 -8.18
C LYS A 155 -27.78 -12.06 -8.87
N HIS A 156 -27.54 -12.09 -10.18
CA HIS A 156 -27.44 -13.33 -10.95
C HIS A 156 -26.24 -14.17 -10.48
N ILE A 157 -25.08 -13.52 -10.35
CA ILE A 157 -23.85 -14.08 -9.81
C ILE A 157 -24.02 -14.58 -8.36
N GLN A 158 -24.76 -13.85 -7.53
CA GLN A 158 -24.99 -14.22 -6.14
C GLN A 158 -25.79 -15.52 -6.01
N ASN A 159 -26.71 -15.75 -6.95
CA ASN A 159 -27.70 -16.83 -6.91
C ASN A 159 -27.35 -18.07 -7.73
N GLN A 160 -26.34 -18.01 -8.60
CA GLN A 160 -25.90 -19.16 -9.41
C GLN A 160 -24.67 -19.87 -8.82
N GLU A 161 -24.66 -21.20 -8.91
CA GLU A 161 -23.42 -21.96 -8.82
C GLU A 161 -22.61 -21.71 -10.09
N ILE A 162 -21.47 -21.02 -9.95
CA ILE A 162 -20.59 -20.71 -11.08
C ILE A 162 -19.92 -22.00 -11.54
N ASP A 163 -20.33 -22.59 -12.65
CA ASP A 163 -19.56 -23.67 -13.27
C ASP A 163 -18.28 -23.06 -13.87
N THR A 164 -17.14 -23.37 -13.26
CA THR A 164 -15.83 -22.85 -13.68
C THR A 164 -15.39 -23.40 -15.04
N ASN A 165 -16.01 -24.49 -15.51
CA ASN A 165 -15.71 -25.08 -16.81
C ASN A 165 -16.35 -24.31 -17.98
N GLN A 166 -17.34 -23.43 -17.73
CA GLN A 166 -18.09 -22.73 -18.78
C GLN A 166 -17.81 -21.22 -18.84
N VAL A 167 -17.20 -20.63 -17.81
CA VAL A 167 -16.97 -19.18 -17.73
C VAL A 167 -15.50 -18.90 -17.47
N ASN A 168 -14.85 -18.11 -18.34
CA ASN A 168 -13.50 -17.65 -18.11
C ASN A 168 -13.48 -16.68 -16.90
N ILE A 169 -13.10 -17.22 -15.75
CA ILE A 169 -12.87 -16.56 -14.46
C ILE A 169 -12.20 -15.19 -14.59
N ILE A 170 -11.24 -15.05 -15.50
CA ILE A 170 -10.47 -13.82 -15.70
C ILE A 170 -11.33 -12.70 -16.27
N GLU A 171 -12.23 -13.01 -17.23
CA GLU A 171 -13.09 -11.98 -17.82
C GLU A 171 -14.05 -11.39 -16.81
N LEU A 172 -14.60 -12.27 -15.98
CA LEU A 172 -15.47 -11.85 -14.92
C LEU A 172 -14.70 -10.99 -13.91
N LEU A 173 -13.48 -11.37 -13.51
CA LEU A 173 -12.64 -10.53 -12.65
C LEU A 173 -12.30 -9.16 -13.28
N VAL A 174 -12.03 -9.11 -14.58
CA VAL A 174 -11.80 -7.86 -15.34
C VAL A 174 -13.04 -6.97 -15.32
N LEU A 175 -14.23 -7.53 -15.53
CA LEU A 175 -15.49 -6.80 -15.38
C LEU A 175 -15.67 -6.24 -13.97
N LEU A 176 -15.46 -7.06 -12.94
CA LEU A 176 -15.63 -6.62 -11.56
C LEU A 176 -14.66 -5.47 -11.23
N LEU A 177 -13.42 -5.56 -11.72
CA LEU A 177 -12.42 -4.51 -11.63
C LEU A 177 -12.87 -3.19 -12.27
N LEU A 178 -13.49 -3.26 -13.46
CA LEU A 178 -14.05 -2.11 -14.17
C LEU A 178 -15.25 -1.52 -13.43
N HIS A 179 -16.16 -2.37 -12.94
CA HIS A 179 -17.34 -1.93 -12.20
C HIS A 179 -17.01 -1.28 -10.87
N ARG A 180 -16.00 -1.78 -10.15
CA ARG A 180 -15.58 -1.19 -8.89
C ARG A 180 -15.15 0.26 -9.04
N GLN A 181 -14.48 0.62 -10.14
CA GLN A 181 -14.09 2.02 -10.39
C GLN A 181 -15.31 2.96 -10.45
N TRP A 182 -16.47 2.43 -10.87
CA TRP A 182 -17.72 3.17 -10.99
C TRP A 182 -18.51 3.17 -9.68
N ILE A 183 -18.60 2.01 -9.00
CA ILE A 183 -19.30 1.87 -7.71
C ILE A 183 -18.72 2.80 -6.62
N TYR A 184 -17.41 3.04 -6.63
CA TYR A 184 -16.77 3.97 -5.69
C TYR A 184 -17.15 5.44 -5.91
N ALA A 185 -17.62 5.82 -7.09
CA ALA A 185 -18.15 7.17 -7.32
C ALA A 185 -19.48 7.39 -6.58
N ASP A 186 -20.24 6.31 -6.34
CA ASP A 186 -21.61 6.37 -5.81
C ASP A 186 -21.73 5.87 -4.36
N GLY A 187 -20.65 5.36 -3.74
CA GLY A 187 -20.63 4.97 -2.32
C GLY A 187 -21.46 3.74 -1.94
N ASN A 188 -21.84 2.88 -2.90
CA ASN A 188 -22.73 1.74 -2.66
C ASN A 188 -22.01 0.55 -1.98
N THR A 189 -22.26 0.36 -0.68
CA THR A 189 -21.63 -0.67 0.17
C THR A 189 -22.10 -2.09 -0.13
N VAL A 190 -23.37 -2.28 -0.50
CA VAL A 190 -23.97 -3.60 -0.79
C VAL A 190 -23.31 -4.24 -2.00
N ALA A 191 -23.11 -3.46 -3.07
CA ALA A 191 -22.43 -3.93 -4.27
C ALA A 191 -20.98 -4.37 -3.97
N THR A 192 -20.30 -3.69 -3.05
CA THR A 192 -18.94 -4.06 -2.65
C THR A 192 -18.91 -5.41 -1.93
N GLN A 193 -19.87 -5.68 -1.03
CA GLN A 193 -19.94 -6.96 -0.31
C GLN A 193 -20.24 -8.13 -1.26
N THR A 194 -21.20 -7.99 -2.18
CA THR A 194 -21.51 -9.04 -3.16
C THR A 194 -20.28 -9.39 -4.02
N LEU A 195 -19.51 -8.38 -4.43
CA LEU A 195 -18.26 -8.56 -5.17
C LEU A 195 -17.19 -9.31 -4.34
N GLN A 196 -17.05 -8.98 -3.06
CA GLN A 196 -16.13 -9.69 -2.16
C GLN A 196 -16.53 -11.16 -1.99
N THR A 197 -17.81 -11.45 -1.74
CA THR A 197 -18.32 -12.82 -1.66
C THR A 197 -18.07 -13.59 -2.94
N PHE A 198 -18.25 -12.94 -4.08
CA PHE A 198 -18.01 -13.57 -5.37
C PHE A 198 -16.54 -13.95 -5.57
N VAL A 199 -15.63 -13.01 -5.32
CA VAL A 199 -14.18 -13.24 -5.47
C VAL A 199 -13.72 -14.40 -4.57
N ASN A 200 -14.22 -14.48 -3.34
CA ASN A 200 -13.97 -15.61 -2.44
C ASN A 200 -14.49 -16.96 -2.96
N LYS A 201 -15.71 -16.98 -3.55
CA LYS A 201 -16.26 -18.21 -4.16
C LYS A 201 -15.41 -18.67 -5.34
N LEU A 202 -14.97 -17.73 -6.16
CA LEU A 202 -14.12 -18.02 -7.31
C LEU A 202 -12.78 -18.62 -6.87
N GLU A 203 -12.18 -18.09 -5.80
CA GLU A 203 -10.97 -18.64 -5.20
C GLU A 203 -11.09 -20.13 -4.85
N SER A 204 -12.21 -20.51 -4.22
CA SER A 204 -12.45 -21.87 -3.73
C SER A 204 -12.59 -22.90 -4.85
N LYS A 205 -12.78 -22.45 -6.09
CA LYS A 205 -12.95 -23.32 -7.25
C LYS A 205 -11.70 -23.44 -8.13
N LEU A 206 -10.66 -22.64 -7.87
CA LEU A 206 -9.40 -22.73 -8.60
C LEU A 206 -8.65 -24.00 -8.19
N THR A 207 -8.46 -24.92 -9.14
CA THR A 207 -7.66 -26.11 -8.94
C THR A 207 -6.16 -25.80 -9.07
N TYR A 208 -5.31 -26.77 -8.69
CA TYR A 208 -3.87 -26.66 -8.90
C TYR A 208 -3.53 -26.48 -10.39
N ASP A 209 -4.17 -27.25 -11.27
CA ASP A 209 -3.92 -27.20 -12.71
C ASP A 209 -4.34 -25.85 -13.30
N ASP A 210 -5.47 -25.30 -12.85
CA ASP A 210 -5.91 -23.96 -13.26
C ASP A 210 -4.84 -22.93 -12.90
N ILE A 211 -4.36 -22.94 -11.65
CA ILE A 211 -3.37 -21.97 -11.15
C ILE A 211 -2.04 -22.07 -11.92
N GLN A 212 -1.60 -23.27 -12.29
CA GLN A 212 -0.37 -23.45 -13.05
C GLN A 212 -0.48 -22.96 -14.49
N GLN A 213 -1.67 -23.05 -15.09
CA GLN A 213 -1.93 -22.60 -16.47
C GLN A 213 -2.09 -21.08 -16.58
N LEU A 214 -2.37 -20.38 -15.48
CA LEU A 214 -2.46 -18.91 -15.49
C LEU A 214 -1.13 -18.26 -15.90
N THR A 215 -1.23 -17.37 -16.87
CA THR A 215 -0.14 -16.50 -17.29
C THR A 215 0.17 -15.44 -16.22
N THR A 216 1.38 -14.87 -16.26
CA THR A 216 1.78 -13.75 -15.39
C THR A 216 0.79 -12.58 -15.43
N TYR A 217 0.24 -12.29 -16.62
CA TYR A 217 -0.72 -11.22 -16.80
C TYR A 217 -2.05 -11.51 -16.06
N GLU A 218 -2.56 -12.72 -16.18
CA GLU A 218 -3.80 -13.14 -15.52
C GLU A 218 -3.62 -13.14 -14.00
N LEU A 219 -2.48 -13.62 -13.50
CA LEU A 219 -2.11 -13.54 -12.10
C LEU A 219 -2.04 -12.09 -11.60
N SER A 220 -1.54 -11.16 -12.42
CA SER A 220 -1.47 -9.72 -12.09
C SER A 220 -2.85 -9.09 -12.01
N LEU A 221 -3.77 -9.47 -12.91
CA LEU A 221 -5.17 -9.06 -12.88
C LEU A 221 -5.89 -9.59 -11.64
N ILE A 222 -5.73 -10.88 -11.34
CA ILE A 222 -6.29 -11.51 -10.14
C ILE A 222 -5.79 -10.76 -8.89
N SER A 223 -4.48 -10.57 -8.77
CA SER A 223 -3.87 -9.85 -7.65
C SER A 223 -4.43 -8.42 -7.50
N SER A 224 -4.59 -7.70 -8.62
CA SER A 224 -5.18 -6.37 -8.65
C SER A 224 -6.65 -6.37 -8.22
N ALA A 225 -7.43 -7.37 -8.65
CA ALA A 225 -8.84 -7.54 -8.27
C ALA A 225 -8.97 -7.72 -6.77
N TYR A 226 -8.33 -8.75 -6.21
CA TYR A 226 -8.38 -9.05 -4.78
C TYR A 226 -7.92 -7.85 -3.94
N TYR A 227 -6.79 -7.24 -4.30
CA TYR A 227 -6.28 -6.09 -3.58
C TYR A 227 -7.25 -4.92 -3.61
N ARG A 228 -7.82 -4.59 -4.78
CA ARG A 228 -8.83 -3.56 -4.87
C ARG A 228 -9.98 -3.95 -3.94
N PHE A 229 -10.55 -5.15 -4.06
CA PHE A 229 -11.63 -5.66 -3.20
C PHE A 229 -11.32 -5.73 -1.71
N GLN A 230 -10.08 -5.47 -1.28
CA GLN A 230 -9.65 -5.61 0.11
C GLN A 230 -9.94 -7.03 0.62
N VAL A 231 -9.81 -8.01 -0.29
CA VAL A 231 -9.98 -9.44 -0.01
C VAL A 231 -8.60 -10.07 -0.02
N PRO A 232 -8.14 -10.64 1.10
CA PRO A 232 -6.91 -11.44 1.11
C PRO A 232 -7.11 -12.74 0.32
N ILE A 233 -6.08 -13.18 -0.39
CA ILE A 233 -6.04 -14.53 -0.95
C ILE A 233 -5.83 -15.50 0.22
N ARG A 234 -6.59 -16.60 0.24
CA ARG A 234 -6.51 -17.70 1.20
C ARG A 234 -5.99 -18.99 0.57
N ASN A 235 -6.04 -19.11 -0.75
CA ASN A 235 -5.52 -20.24 -1.50
C ASN A 235 -3.99 -20.19 -1.50
N GLN A 236 -3.41 -21.09 -0.72
CA GLN A 236 -1.97 -21.17 -0.50
C GLN A 236 -1.19 -21.44 -1.79
N LEU A 237 -1.73 -22.26 -2.71
CA LEU A 237 -1.08 -22.56 -4.00
C LEU A 237 -0.98 -21.31 -4.88
N LEU A 238 -2.02 -20.47 -4.88
CA LEU A 238 -2.00 -19.21 -5.61
C LEU A 238 -0.97 -18.25 -5.00
N ILE A 239 -0.94 -18.12 -3.67
CA ILE A 239 0.07 -17.31 -2.96
C ILE A 239 1.49 -17.78 -3.29
N GLU A 240 1.75 -19.08 -3.20
CA GLU A 240 3.05 -19.67 -3.50
C GLU A 240 3.44 -19.45 -4.96
N ARG A 241 2.50 -19.55 -5.90
CA ARG A 241 2.75 -19.25 -7.31
C ARG A 241 3.17 -17.79 -7.52
N LEU A 242 2.47 -16.84 -6.89
CA LEU A 242 2.82 -15.41 -6.96
C LEU A 242 4.20 -15.13 -6.34
N ALA A 243 4.47 -15.73 -5.18
CA ALA A 243 5.76 -15.66 -4.49
C ALA A 243 6.91 -16.22 -5.34
N MET A 244 6.71 -17.39 -5.93
CA MET A 244 7.70 -18.03 -6.80
C MET A 244 8.03 -17.19 -8.02
N LEU A 245 7.05 -16.53 -8.65
CA LEU A 245 7.31 -15.61 -9.76
C LEU A 245 8.17 -14.41 -9.34
N LEU A 246 7.95 -13.86 -8.15
CA LEU A 246 8.81 -12.79 -7.62
C LEU A 246 10.24 -13.28 -7.36
N LEU A 247 10.42 -14.53 -6.92
CA LEU A 247 11.73 -15.13 -6.68
C LEU A 247 12.45 -15.53 -7.98
N SER A 248 11.73 -16.09 -8.95
CA SER A 248 12.30 -16.75 -10.13
C SER A 248 12.80 -15.82 -11.24
N GLU A 249 12.71 -14.50 -11.06
CA GLU A 249 13.24 -13.52 -12.02
C GLU A 249 14.78 -13.55 -12.03
N THR A 250 15.34 -14.56 -12.72
CA THR A 250 16.76 -14.60 -13.07
C THR A 250 16.99 -13.78 -14.33
N SER A 251 18.23 -13.31 -14.53
CA SER A 251 18.65 -12.44 -15.64
C SER A 251 18.25 -12.92 -17.04
N ASP A 252 17.95 -14.21 -17.22
CA ASP A 252 17.75 -14.84 -18.54
C ASP A 252 16.32 -15.33 -18.83
N ARG A 253 15.35 -15.18 -17.92
CA ARG A 253 13.95 -15.62 -18.16
C ARG A 253 12.95 -14.53 -17.80
N GLN A 254 12.19 -14.09 -18.82
CA GLN A 254 11.04 -13.16 -18.76
C GLN A 254 10.97 -12.30 -17.50
N SER A 255 11.56 -11.10 -17.57
CA SER A 255 11.46 -10.12 -16.49
C SER A 255 10.01 -9.75 -16.22
N LEU A 256 9.63 -9.74 -14.93
CA LEU A 256 8.32 -9.30 -14.52
C LEU A 256 8.21 -7.79 -14.77
N LYS A 257 7.10 -7.34 -15.33
CA LYS A 257 6.87 -5.90 -15.47
C LYS A 257 6.71 -5.26 -14.09
N ALA A 258 7.04 -3.98 -13.98
CA ALA A 258 6.90 -3.24 -12.72
C ALA A 258 5.46 -3.30 -12.15
N VAL A 259 4.44 -3.24 -13.01
CA VAL A 259 3.04 -3.34 -12.61
C VAL A 259 2.72 -4.70 -11.98
N ASP A 260 3.27 -5.78 -12.51
CA ASP A 260 3.04 -7.13 -12.00
C ASP A 260 3.67 -7.29 -10.60
N LYS A 261 4.93 -6.85 -10.45
CA LYS A 261 5.61 -6.81 -9.14
C LYS A 261 4.80 -6.04 -8.10
N GLN A 262 4.28 -4.87 -8.49
CA GLN A 262 3.46 -4.06 -7.58
C GLN A 262 2.16 -4.75 -7.18
N ASN A 263 1.47 -5.41 -8.12
CA ASN A 263 0.22 -6.09 -7.83
C ASN A 263 0.44 -7.32 -6.95
N PHE A 264 1.51 -8.08 -7.20
CA PHE A 264 1.89 -9.23 -6.38
C PHE A 264 2.25 -8.79 -4.96
N LEU A 265 3.14 -7.80 -4.80
CA LEU A 265 3.50 -7.28 -3.48
C LEU A 265 2.29 -6.76 -2.69
N LYS A 266 1.38 -6.03 -3.36
CA LYS A 266 0.14 -5.54 -2.73
C LYS A 266 -0.71 -6.69 -2.17
N ILE A 267 -0.95 -7.72 -2.97
CA ILE A 267 -1.84 -8.81 -2.53
C ILE A 267 -1.16 -9.73 -1.53
N LEU A 268 0.15 -9.99 -1.64
CA LEU A 268 0.90 -10.74 -0.64
C LEU A 268 0.88 -10.01 0.71
N THR A 269 1.08 -8.68 0.71
CA THR A 269 0.95 -7.85 1.93
C THR A 269 -0.45 -7.96 2.53
N LEU A 270 -1.50 -7.77 1.71
CA LEU A 270 -2.89 -7.85 2.18
C LEU A 270 -3.25 -9.24 2.71
N SER A 271 -2.69 -10.30 2.12
CA SER A 271 -2.92 -11.69 2.52
C SER A 271 -2.08 -12.11 3.72
N GLY A 272 -1.22 -11.23 4.24
CA GLY A 272 -0.35 -11.52 5.38
C GLY A 272 0.74 -12.55 5.06
N TYR A 273 1.08 -12.75 3.78
CA TYR A 273 2.11 -13.70 3.38
C TYR A 273 3.50 -13.05 3.49
N SER A 274 4.32 -13.61 4.36
CA SER A 274 5.70 -13.18 4.60
C SER A 274 6.67 -14.30 4.25
N ASP A 275 7.65 -13.98 3.40
CA ASP A 275 8.79 -14.85 3.10
C ASP A 275 10.06 -13.98 3.09
N ALA A 276 11.04 -14.36 3.93
CA ALA A 276 12.31 -13.66 4.04
C ALA A 276 13.07 -13.64 2.71
N ARG A 277 12.98 -14.71 1.91
CA ARG A 277 13.64 -14.82 0.60
C ARG A 277 13.15 -13.78 -0.38
N ILE A 278 11.84 -13.47 -0.36
CA ILE A 278 11.25 -12.41 -1.21
C ILE A 278 11.81 -11.06 -0.78
N SER A 279 11.83 -10.81 0.53
CA SER A 279 12.33 -9.56 1.10
C SER A 279 13.79 -9.32 0.72
N GLU A 280 14.64 -10.33 0.88
CA GLU A 280 16.06 -10.28 0.55
C GLU A 280 16.29 -10.11 -0.95
N THR A 281 15.68 -10.97 -1.77
CA THR A 281 15.86 -10.98 -3.23
C THR A 281 15.43 -9.65 -3.86
N LEU A 282 14.23 -9.16 -3.52
CA LEU A 282 13.72 -7.91 -4.10
C LEU A 282 14.47 -6.69 -3.58
N SER A 283 14.93 -6.70 -2.32
CA SER A 283 15.79 -5.63 -1.80
C SER A 283 17.13 -5.60 -2.51
N SER A 284 17.76 -6.75 -2.75
CA SER A 284 19.02 -6.83 -3.49
C SER A 284 18.84 -6.29 -4.91
N ARG A 285 17.86 -6.80 -5.66
CA ARG A 285 17.58 -6.35 -7.03
C ARG A 285 17.29 -4.86 -7.11
N PHE A 286 16.55 -4.31 -6.15
CA PHE A 286 16.32 -2.87 -6.09
C PHE A 286 17.63 -2.11 -5.90
N ASN A 287 18.49 -2.55 -4.98
CA ASN A 287 19.77 -1.87 -4.73
C ASN A 287 20.69 -1.92 -5.94
N ASP A 288 20.79 -3.07 -6.59
CA ASP A 288 21.62 -3.26 -7.78
C ASP A 288 21.13 -2.36 -8.93
N SER A 289 19.81 -2.27 -9.14
CA SER A 289 19.21 -1.39 -10.15
C SER A 289 19.36 0.10 -9.79
N TYR A 290 19.16 0.46 -8.52
CA TYR A 290 19.30 1.84 -8.05
C TYR A 290 20.73 2.35 -8.23
N GLU A 291 21.73 1.55 -7.87
CA GLU A 291 23.14 1.93 -7.99
C GLU A 291 23.56 2.12 -9.44
N GLN A 292 23.15 1.21 -10.34
CA GLN A 292 23.38 1.34 -11.79
C GLN A 292 22.79 2.62 -12.36
N HIS A 293 21.60 3.03 -11.91
CA HIS A 293 20.97 4.28 -12.37
C HIS A 293 21.54 5.54 -11.71
N SER A 294 21.94 5.47 -10.43
CA SER A 294 22.47 6.61 -9.68
C SER A 294 23.85 7.08 -10.16
N LEU A 295 24.64 6.18 -10.76
CA LEU A 295 25.99 6.47 -11.26
C LEU A 295 26.01 7.24 -12.60
N HIS A 296 24.87 7.37 -13.28
CA HIS A 296 24.77 8.04 -14.58
C HIS A 296 23.82 9.25 -14.47
N SER A 297 24.37 10.35 -13.97
CA SER A 297 23.71 11.49 -13.29
C SER A 297 22.76 12.40 -14.10
N ASP A 298 22.40 12.09 -15.34
CA ASP A 298 21.56 12.99 -16.17
C ASP A 298 20.18 12.44 -16.54
N HIS A 299 19.85 11.21 -16.16
CA HIS A 299 18.56 10.61 -16.49
C HIS A 299 17.56 10.67 -15.34
N ALA A 300 16.38 11.19 -15.64
CA ALA A 300 15.21 11.12 -14.78
C ALA A 300 14.98 9.69 -14.28
N LEU A 301 14.99 9.49 -12.95
CA LEU A 301 14.62 8.21 -12.35
C LEU A 301 13.24 7.76 -12.86
N HIS A 302 13.21 6.55 -13.43
CA HIS A 302 12.02 5.99 -14.03
C HIS A 302 10.90 5.89 -12.98
N THR A 303 9.66 6.25 -13.36
CA THR A 303 8.49 6.21 -12.46
C THR A 303 8.33 4.86 -11.77
N ASP A 304 8.68 3.80 -12.48
CA ASP A 304 8.59 2.44 -11.95
C ASP A 304 9.52 2.18 -10.76
N VAL A 305 10.70 2.80 -10.71
CA VAL A 305 11.65 2.63 -9.60
C VAL A 305 11.05 3.19 -8.31
N VAL A 306 10.46 4.38 -8.38
CA VAL A 306 9.80 5.03 -7.24
C VAL A 306 8.60 4.21 -6.75
N ILE A 307 7.72 3.80 -7.66
CA ILE A 307 6.51 3.06 -7.26
C ILE A 307 6.91 1.68 -6.70
N LEU A 308 7.91 1.02 -7.29
CA LEU A 308 8.42 -0.25 -6.80
C LEU A 308 9.08 -0.09 -5.42
N ALA A 309 9.91 0.93 -5.21
CA ALA A 309 10.50 1.25 -3.90
C ALA A 309 9.41 1.44 -2.84
N MET A 310 8.36 2.20 -3.16
CA MET A 310 7.21 2.40 -2.27
C MET A 310 6.48 1.10 -1.95
N ARG A 311 6.24 0.22 -2.94
CA ARG A 311 5.54 -1.05 -2.69
C ARG A 311 6.40 -2.07 -1.95
N LEU A 312 7.68 -2.16 -2.29
CA LEU A 312 8.63 -3.01 -1.58
C LEU A 312 8.79 -2.53 -0.14
N GLY A 313 8.97 -1.23 0.08
CA GLY A 313 9.05 -0.64 1.42
C GLY A 313 7.82 -0.98 2.26
N LEU A 314 6.61 -0.78 1.73
CA LEU A 314 5.38 -1.14 2.44
C LEU A 314 5.30 -2.64 2.78
N TYR A 315 5.72 -3.52 1.87
CA TYR A 315 5.78 -4.96 2.12
C TYR A 315 6.78 -5.26 3.26
N LEU A 316 8.01 -4.75 3.18
CA LEU A 316 9.04 -4.96 4.21
C LEU A 316 8.59 -4.44 5.58
N SER A 317 8.02 -3.23 5.65
CA SER A 317 7.53 -2.65 6.90
C SER A 317 6.32 -3.39 7.47
N SER A 318 5.46 -4.00 6.64
CA SER A 318 4.32 -4.77 7.13
C SER A 318 4.73 -6.07 7.83
N PHE A 319 5.91 -6.58 7.50
CA PHE A 319 6.48 -7.81 8.06
C PHE A 319 7.74 -7.55 8.90
N ASN A 320 7.94 -6.29 9.32
CA ASN A 320 9.07 -5.83 10.12
C ASN A 320 10.44 -6.28 9.58
N TYR A 321 10.62 -6.37 8.26
CA TYR A 321 11.89 -6.81 7.67
C TYR A 321 12.87 -5.64 7.56
N TRP A 322 14.09 -5.83 8.04
CA TRP A 322 15.14 -4.82 8.01
C TRP A 322 16.12 -5.01 6.84
N SER A 323 16.35 -3.97 6.06
CA SER A 323 17.41 -3.92 5.06
C SER A 323 18.07 -2.53 5.03
N SER A 324 19.20 -2.41 5.72
CA SER A 324 19.92 -1.13 5.85
C SER A 324 20.26 -0.50 4.49
N ARG A 325 20.72 -1.31 3.52
CA ARG A 325 21.07 -0.85 2.16
C ARG A 325 19.84 -0.35 1.40
N PHE A 326 18.73 -1.10 1.43
CA PHE A 326 17.48 -0.69 0.79
C PHE A 326 16.95 0.63 1.38
N TYR A 327 16.90 0.74 2.71
CA TYR A 327 16.39 1.94 3.37
C TYR A 327 17.29 3.16 3.17
N LYS A 328 18.61 2.97 3.13
CA LYS A 328 19.56 4.02 2.74
C LYS A 328 19.31 4.53 1.32
N ASN A 329 19.16 3.62 0.36
CA ASN A 329 18.89 3.99 -1.03
C ASN A 329 17.52 4.67 -1.18
N CYS A 330 16.50 4.23 -0.43
CA CYS A 330 15.21 4.91 -0.36
C CYS A 330 15.30 6.34 0.20
N PHE A 331 16.14 6.55 1.22
CA PHE A 331 16.35 7.89 1.79
C PHE A 331 17.03 8.81 0.76
N GLN A 332 18.08 8.34 0.08
CA GLN A 332 18.75 9.09 -0.99
C GLN A 332 17.81 9.39 -2.17
N LEU A 333 16.94 8.45 -2.52
CA LEU A 333 15.90 8.64 -3.53
C LEU A 333 14.95 9.80 -3.17
N ILE A 334 14.57 9.93 -1.90
CA ILE A 334 13.74 11.03 -1.41
C ILE A 334 14.49 12.36 -1.53
N GLU A 335 15.76 12.42 -1.14
CA GLU A 335 16.59 13.62 -1.26
C GLU A 335 16.71 14.09 -2.71
N TYR A 336 17.03 13.16 -3.62
CA TYR A 336 17.15 13.42 -5.05
C TYR A 336 15.83 13.96 -5.63
N GLU A 337 14.71 13.28 -5.39
CA GLU A 337 13.41 13.68 -5.96
C GLU A 337 12.92 15.01 -5.36
N ALA A 338 13.18 15.30 -4.08
CA ALA A 338 12.82 16.59 -3.48
C ALA A 338 13.56 17.76 -4.13
N VAL A 339 14.87 17.62 -4.40
CA VAL A 339 15.66 18.64 -5.11
C VAL A 339 15.17 18.80 -6.54
N ARG A 340 14.95 17.68 -7.24
CA ARG A 340 14.49 17.68 -8.64
C ARG A 340 13.12 18.34 -8.81
N LEU A 341 12.17 18.07 -7.92
CA LEU A 341 10.82 18.67 -7.97
C LEU A 341 10.83 20.18 -7.71
N LYS A 342 11.83 20.70 -6.98
CA LYS A 342 12.00 22.15 -6.77
C LYS A 342 12.60 22.86 -7.98
N GLN A 343 13.41 22.17 -8.76
CA GLN A 343 14.02 22.73 -9.96
C GLN A 343 12.95 22.85 -11.06
N LYS A 344 12.54 24.09 -11.38
CA LYS A 344 11.53 24.42 -12.41
C LYS A 344 11.90 23.95 -13.84
N SER A 345 13.09 23.38 -14.04
CA SER A 345 13.63 22.92 -15.32
C SER A 345 13.02 21.60 -15.82
N PHE A 346 12.31 20.84 -14.97
CA PHE A 346 11.63 19.62 -15.39
C PHE A 346 10.12 19.86 -15.59
N SER A 347 9.67 19.67 -16.83
CA SER A 347 8.27 19.84 -17.29
C SER A 347 7.34 18.73 -16.79
N LEU A 348 7.25 18.51 -15.48
CA LEU A 348 6.21 17.66 -14.91
C LEU A 348 4.92 18.46 -14.81
N THR A 349 3.80 17.84 -15.14
CA THR A 349 2.48 18.42 -14.87
C THR A 349 2.26 18.50 -13.35
N SER A 350 1.41 19.44 -12.89
CA SER A 350 1.07 19.58 -11.46
C SER A 350 0.56 18.27 -10.84
N ASN A 351 -0.17 17.47 -11.63
CA ASN A 351 -0.66 16.15 -11.21
C ASN A 351 0.47 15.14 -11.01
N GLU A 352 1.44 15.09 -11.92
CA GLU A 352 2.59 14.16 -11.79
C GLU A 352 3.45 14.50 -10.58
N GLN A 353 3.74 15.79 -10.37
CA GLN A 353 4.44 16.25 -9.18
C GLN A 353 3.72 15.80 -7.90
N GLN A 354 2.39 15.98 -7.86
CA GLN A 354 1.56 15.55 -6.73
C GLN A 354 1.62 14.04 -6.48
N TYR A 355 1.51 13.20 -7.51
CA TYR A 355 1.59 11.75 -7.37
C TYR A 355 2.98 11.31 -6.90
N ARG A 356 4.04 11.93 -7.41
CA ARG A 356 5.42 11.66 -7.00
C ARG A 356 5.66 12.03 -5.54
N SER A 357 5.26 13.23 -5.12
CA SER A 357 5.38 13.65 -3.71
C SER A 357 4.63 12.71 -2.78
N LYS A 358 3.42 12.27 -3.16
CA LYS A 358 2.65 11.29 -2.39
C LYS A 358 3.39 9.96 -2.18
N ASP A 359 4.02 9.44 -3.22
CA ASP A 359 4.72 8.16 -3.12
C ASP A 359 6.03 8.30 -2.33
N MET A 360 6.76 9.42 -2.47
CA MET A 360 7.92 9.73 -1.61
C MET A 360 7.54 9.85 -0.13
N ILE A 361 6.43 10.52 0.17
CA ILE A 361 5.93 10.63 1.56
C ILE A 361 5.63 9.25 2.14
N LYS A 362 5.09 8.32 1.34
CA LYS A 362 4.87 6.93 1.80
C LYS A 362 6.15 6.16 2.03
N ILE A 363 7.17 6.34 1.18
CA ILE A 363 8.49 5.75 1.39
C ILE A 363 9.05 6.28 2.72
N MET A 364 8.98 7.58 2.96
CA MET A 364 9.44 8.16 4.22
C MET A 364 8.69 7.61 5.43
N ASN A 365 7.35 7.52 5.36
CA ASN A 365 6.56 6.92 6.43
C ASN A 365 6.98 5.46 6.71
N THR A 366 7.37 4.72 5.67
CA THR A 366 7.91 3.36 5.82
C THR A 366 9.25 3.37 6.57
N LEU A 367 10.15 4.29 6.22
CA LEU A 367 11.45 4.46 6.90
C LEU A 367 11.26 4.82 8.37
N ILE A 368 10.28 5.66 8.69
CA ILE A 368 9.92 6.01 10.06
C ILE A 368 9.40 4.77 10.80
N ASN A 369 8.41 4.07 10.23
CA ASN A 369 7.76 2.92 10.87
C ASN A 369 8.72 1.77 11.17
N ILE A 370 9.72 1.54 10.32
CA ILE A 370 10.75 0.50 10.54
C ILE A 370 11.90 0.98 11.44
N GLY A 371 11.87 2.25 11.84
CA GLY A 371 12.85 2.84 12.76
C GLY A 371 14.13 3.35 12.10
N TYR A 372 14.23 3.40 10.76
CA TYR A 372 15.44 3.83 10.05
C TYR A 372 15.86 5.27 10.41
N CYS A 373 14.88 6.16 10.55
CA CYS A 373 15.12 7.59 10.80
C CYS A 373 15.81 7.87 12.14
N TYR A 374 15.65 7.01 13.15
CA TYR A 374 16.20 7.24 14.49
C TYR A 374 17.71 7.02 14.60
N TYR A 375 18.30 6.30 13.65
CA TYR A 375 19.73 5.99 13.65
C TYR A 375 20.60 7.04 12.95
N LYS A 376 19.99 8.03 12.27
CA LYS A 376 20.70 8.97 11.40
C LYS A 376 20.72 10.40 11.93
N SER A 377 19.62 10.86 12.54
CA SER A 377 19.62 12.04 13.41
C SER A 377 18.24 12.21 14.05
N ILE A 378 18.23 12.27 15.38
CA ILE A 378 17.03 12.61 16.14
C ILE A 378 17.00 14.15 16.25
N ASN A 379 15.84 14.76 15.97
CA ASN A 379 15.58 16.21 16.10
C ASN A 379 16.37 17.17 15.17
N ASN A 380 16.98 16.69 14.09
CA ASN A 380 17.61 17.60 13.12
C ASN A 380 16.61 17.94 12.00
N GLU A 381 15.88 19.06 12.14
CA GLU A 381 14.98 19.54 11.08
C GLU A 381 15.69 19.71 9.73
N GLN A 382 17.00 20.04 9.73
CA GLN A 382 17.77 20.13 8.49
C GLN A 382 17.91 18.77 7.81
N TYR A 383 18.02 17.69 8.58
CA TYR A 383 18.08 16.32 8.05
C TYR A 383 16.77 15.91 7.36
N TYR A 384 15.64 16.39 7.87
CA TYR A 384 14.31 16.11 7.30
C TYR A 384 13.79 17.20 6.36
N LYS A 385 14.62 18.18 6.00
CA LYS A 385 14.24 19.30 5.14
C LYS A 385 13.62 18.85 3.83
N HIS A 386 14.22 17.88 3.15
CA HIS A 386 13.71 17.34 1.88
C HIS A 386 12.33 16.67 2.03
N TYR A 387 12.08 16.03 3.17
CA TYR A 387 10.77 15.46 3.45
C TYR A 387 9.71 16.54 3.72
N LEU A 388 10.06 17.57 4.50
CA LEU A 388 9.18 18.72 4.75
C LEU A 388 8.84 19.46 3.45
N ASP A 389 9.83 19.62 2.56
CA ASP A 389 9.66 20.22 1.24
C ASP A 389 8.63 19.46 0.39
N LEU A 390 8.71 18.12 0.37
CA LEU A 390 7.77 17.27 -0.35
C LEU A 390 6.35 17.38 0.22
N ILE A 391 6.22 17.49 1.55
CA ILE A 391 4.92 17.68 2.20
C ILE A 391 4.36 19.06 1.86
N GLU A 392 5.19 20.10 1.87
CA GLU A 392 4.76 21.45 1.50
C GLU A 392 4.22 21.47 0.06
N LEU A 393 4.96 20.88 -0.88
CA LEU A 393 4.53 20.72 -2.28
C LEU A 393 3.20 19.95 -2.38
N TYR A 394 3.09 18.85 -1.63
CA TYR A 394 1.87 18.04 -1.64
C TYR A 394 0.68 18.77 -1.01
N SER A 395 0.91 19.59 0.01
CA SER A 395 -0.11 20.34 0.74
C SER A 395 -0.70 21.52 -0.04
N LYS A 396 0.04 22.05 -1.02
CA LYS A 396 -0.45 23.13 -1.92
C LYS A 396 -1.56 22.66 -2.85
N SER A 397 -1.70 21.35 -3.04
CA SER A 397 -2.88 20.81 -3.72
C SER A 397 -4.08 20.84 -2.76
N ASP A 398 -5.28 21.24 -3.22
CA ASP A 398 -6.53 21.22 -2.42
C ASP A 398 -6.93 19.81 -1.92
N TYR A 399 -6.07 18.81 -2.14
CA TYR A 399 -6.24 17.42 -1.79
C TYR A 399 -6.49 17.17 -0.31
N PHE A 400 -5.81 17.89 0.59
CA PHE A 400 -6.05 17.78 2.03
C PHE A 400 -7.33 18.50 2.48
N LYS A 401 -7.84 19.45 1.68
CA LYS A 401 -9.16 20.05 1.89
C LYS A 401 -10.27 19.05 1.60
N VAL A 402 -10.13 18.29 0.51
CA VAL A 402 -11.11 17.27 0.14
C VAL A 402 -11.03 16.02 1.04
N LYS A 403 -9.84 15.64 1.50
CA LYS A 403 -9.59 14.40 2.27
C LYS A 403 -8.61 14.63 3.43
N PRO A 404 -9.08 15.22 4.56
CA PRO A 404 -8.23 15.55 5.70
C PRO A 404 -7.65 14.32 6.42
N ASP A 405 -8.30 13.16 6.31
CA ASP A 405 -7.79 11.86 6.79
C ASP A 405 -6.39 11.54 6.25
N ARG A 406 -6.10 11.98 5.02
CA ARG A 406 -4.78 11.77 4.42
C ARG A 406 -3.69 12.59 5.08
N LEU A 407 -4.01 13.81 5.52
CA LEU A 407 -3.06 14.63 6.26
C LEU A 407 -2.76 14.00 7.62
N VAL A 408 -3.76 13.46 8.33
CA VAL A 408 -3.55 12.69 9.58
C VAL A 408 -2.59 11.52 9.35
N ASN A 409 -2.73 10.81 8.23
CA ASN A 409 -1.85 9.69 7.87
C ASN A 409 -0.41 10.10 7.54
N VAL A 410 -0.16 11.38 7.22
CA VAL A 410 1.18 11.95 7.04
C VAL A 410 1.74 12.46 8.37
N LEU A 411 0.93 13.19 9.14
CA LEU A 411 1.35 13.79 10.41
C LEU A 411 1.62 12.76 11.51
N ALA A 412 0.94 11.61 11.53
CA ALA A 412 1.16 10.59 12.56
C ALA A 412 2.60 10.03 12.55
N PRO A 413 3.16 9.55 11.42
CA PRO A 413 4.58 9.20 11.35
C PRO A 413 5.52 10.38 11.66
N MET A 414 5.18 11.60 11.25
CA MET A 414 6.00 12.77 11.60
C MET A 414 6.08 13.01 13.11
N ALA A 415 4.98 12.81 13.82
CA ALA A 415 4.92 12.92 15.27
C ALA A 415 5.77 11.85 15.99
N GLU A 416 5.98 10.68 15.37
CA GLU A 416 6.90 9.66 15.90
C GLU A 416 8.33 10.21 15.97
N ILE A 417 8.80 10.87 14.90
CA ILE A 417 10.14 11.47 14.81
C ILE A 417 10.23 12.91 15.35
N GLY A 418 9.18 13.41 16.02
CA GLY A 418 9.17 14.73 16.65
C GLY A 418 9.07 15.92 15.67
N LEU A 419 8.56 15.73 14.46
CA LEU A 419 8.35 16.80 13.48
C LEU A 419 6.92 17.32 13.49
N PHE A 420 6.75 18.63 13.66
CA PHE A 420 5.45 19.27 13.88
C PHE A 420 5.26 20.55 13.06
N PRO A 421 4.96 20.47 11.75
CA PRO A 421 4.74 21.65 10.92
C PRO A 421 3.52 22.44 11.41
N LYS A 422 3.76 23.59 12.03
CA LYS A 422 2.72 24.38 12.74
C LYS A 422 1.50 24.68 11.87
N TYR A 423 1.69 25.04 10.60
CA TYR A 423 0.60 25.36 9.68
C TYR A 423 -0.32 24.15 9.39
N LEU A 424 0.24 22.94 9.31
CA LEU A 424 -0.54 21.71 9.10
C LEU A 424 -1.26 21.27 10.39
N LEU A 425 -0.62 21.47 11.55
CA LEU A 425 -1.26 21.22 12.84
C LEU A 425 -2.46 22.16 13.05
N GLN A 426 -2.28 23.46 12.82
CA GLN A 426 -3.37 24.44 12.92
C GLN A 426 -4.55 24.09 12.00
N TYR A 427 -4.25 23.62 10.79
CA TYR A 427 -5.28 23.18 9.85
C TYR A 427 -6.03 21.93 10.34
N ILE A 428 -5.33 20.87 10.74
CA ILE A 428 -5.97 19.59 11.09
C ILE A 428 -6.71 19.64 12.44
N PHE A 429 -6.25 20.46 13.38
CA PHE A 429 -6.86 20.68 14.69
C PHE A 429 -7.86 21.85 14.70
N ASN A 430 -8.22 22.40 13.55
CA ASN A 430 -9.36 23.30 13.43
C ASN A 430 -10.66 22.51 13.71
N ASN A 431 -11.57 23.07 14.51
CA ASN A 431 -12.85 22.46 14.89
C ASN A 431 -13.67 21.98 13.68
N ASP A 432 -13.70 22.76 12.59
CA ASP A 432 -14.43 22.40 11.38
C ASP A 432 -13.88 21.11 10.78
N VAL A 433 -12.55 21.00 10.68
CA VAL A 433 -11.88 19.84 10.11
C VAL A 433 -11.99 18.64 11.05
N LEU A 434 -11.75 18.82 12.35
CA LEU A 434 -11.87 17.77 13.36
C LEU A 434 -13.26 17.12 13.36
N SER A 435 -14.32 17.92 13.20
CA SER A 435 -15.70 17.42 13.15
C SER A 435 -15.98 16.45 11.98
N THR A 436 -15.21 16.55 10.89
CA THR A 436 -15.32 15.67 9.73
C THR A 436 -14.63 14.31 9.94
N LEU A 437 -13.68 14.22 10.89
CA LEU A 437 -12.83 13.05 11.11
C LEU A 437 -13.47 12.07 12.11
N LYS A 438 -14.52 11.37 11.66
CA LYS A 438 -15.34 10.52 12.52
C LYS A 438 -14.73 9.14 12.82
N GLU A 439 -13.89 8.62 11.93
CA GLU A 439 -13.35 7.25 12.04
C GLU A 439 -12.48 7.06 13.29
N SER A 440 -12.71 5.97 14.05
CA SER A 440 -11.95 5.68 15.27
C SER A 440 -10.44 5.63 15.04
N LYS A 441 -9.99 5.12 13.88
CA LYS A 441 -8.56 5.05 13.53
C LYS A 441 -7.95 6.45 13.33
N MET A 442 -8.72 7.40 12.81
CA MET A 442 -8.27 8.79 12.68
C MET A 442 -8.22 9.45 14.05
N LYS A 443 -9.22 9.22 14.91
CA LYS A 443 -9.23 9.74 16.28
C LYS A 443 -8.01 9.28 17.10
N GLU A 444 -7.64 8.01 16.97
CA GLU A 444 -6.43 7.45 17.59
C GLU A 444 -5.16 8.15 17.13
N LYS A 445 -5.01 8.37 15.82
CA LYS A 445 -3.85 9.08 15.27
C LYS A 445 -3.79 10.55 15.68
N LEU A 446 -4.94 11.24 15.71
CA LEU A 446 -5.02 12.61 16.19
C LEU A 446 -4.61 12.70 17.67
N TYR A 447 -5.08 11.78 18.50
CA TYR A 447 -4.66 11.68 19.90
C TYR A 447 -3.14 11.44 20.01
N PHE A 448 -2.60 10.53 19.20
CA PHE A 448 -1.15 10.28 19.13
C PHE A 448 -0.35 11.52 18.76
N ILE A 449 -0.77 12.27 17.73
CA ILE A 449 -0.12 13.51 17.30
C ILE A 449 -0.18 14.56 18.43
N ALA A 450 -1.35 14.75 19.04
CA ALA A 450 -1.56 15.76 20.08
C ALA A 450 -0.74 15.49 21.35
N GLU A 451 -0.71 14.24 21.81
CA GLU A 451 0.07 13.87 23.01
C GLU A 451 1.57 13.87 22.73
N SER A 452 2.01 13.44 21.54
CA SER A 452 3.42 13.55 21.14
C SER A 452 3.86 15.01 21.08
N TYR A 453 3.03 15.91 20.54
CA TYR A 453 3.32 17.35 20.50
C TYR A 453 3.59 17.92 21.90
N LYS A 454 2.80 17.54 22.91
CA LYS A 454 2.99 17.97 24.31
C LYS A 454 4.33 17.53 24.87
N VAL A 455 4.77 16.31 24.55
CA VAL A 455 6.07 15.78 25.02
C VAL A 455 7.25 16.57 24.44
N PHE A 456 7.20 16.94 23.16
CA PHE A 456 8.26 17.70 22.51
C PHE A 456 8.19 19.22 22.79
N HIS A 457 7.04 19.72 23.25
CA HIS A 457 6.82 21.14 23.54
C HIS A 457 6.18 21.35 24.93
N PRO A 458 6.89 21.04 26.04
CA PRO A 458 6.34 21.09 27.39
C PRO A 458 5.93 22.51 27.84
N ASN A 459 6.48 23.56 27.22
CA ASN A 459 6.18 24.96 27.54
C ASN A 459 4.84 25.44 26.96
N ILE A 460 4.18 24.65 26.10
CA ILE A 460 2.90 25.02 25.50
C ILE A 460 1.76 24.57 26.41
N THR A 461 1.03 25.54 26.97
CA THR A 461 -0.08 25.30 27.90
C THR A 461 -1.39 24.96 27.18
N SER A 462 -1.54 25.34 25.91
CA SER A 462 -2.73 25.02 25.11
C SER A 462 -2.64 23.60 24.53
N SER A 463 -3.59 22.75 24.92
CA SER A 463 -3.75 21.42 24.33
C SER A 463 -4.29 21.55 22.89
N LEU A 464 -3.72 20.79 21.94
CA LEU A 464 -4.24 20.71 20.57
C LEU A 464 -5.64 20.07 20.50
N LEU A 465 -5.96 19.22 21.48
CA LEU A 465 -7.29 18.63 21.64
C LEU A 465 -7.91 19.13 22.94
N ASP A 466 -9.16 19.55 22.88
CA ASP A 466 -9.90 19.90 24.10
C ASP A 466 -10.19 18.65 24.97
N GLN A 467 -10.44 18.87 26.26
CA GLN A 467 -10.67 17.77 27.20
C GLN A 467 -11.97 17.01 26.91
N ASN A 468 -12.98 17.66 26.33
CA ASN A 468 -14.25 17.01 25.98
C ASN A 468 -14.03 16.00 24.84
N TYR A 469 -13.22 16.34 23.86
CA TYR A 469 -12.81 15.47 22.77
C TYR A 469 -12.07 14.26 23.33
N VAL A 470 -11.08 14.47 24.20
CA VAL A 470 -10.33 13.38 24.85
C VAL A 470 -11.26 12.47 25.66
N ASN A 471 -12.18 13.04 26.44
CA ASN A 471 -13.16 12.30 27.22
C ASN A 471 -14.16 11.53 26.36
N SER A 472 -14.40 11.97 25.11
CA SER A 472 -15.25 11.28 24.14
C SER A 472 -14.56 10.12 23.41
N LEU A 473 -13.24 9.95 23.60
CA LEU A 473 -12.49 8.90 22.91
C LEU A 473 -12.87 7.51 23.46
N PRO A 474 -13.09 6.51 22.60
CA PRO A 474 -13.29 5.13 23.02
C PRO A 474 -12.14 4.59 23.89
N ASN A 475 -12.45 3.79 24.90
CA ASN A 475 -11.48 3.24 25.85
C ASN A 475 -10.32 2.47 25.19
N HIS A 476 -10.53 1.83 24.04
CA HIS A 476 -9.47 1.09 23.34
C HIS A 476 -8.36 1.97 22.76
N ILE A 477 -8.56 3.30 22.69
CA ILE A 477 -7.53 4.27 22.29
C ILE A 477 -6.46 4.42 23.40
N PHE A 478 -6.78 4.14 24.65
CA PHE A 478 -5.83 4.24 25.76
C PHE A 478 -5.07 2.94 26.05
N GLY A 479 -5.37 1.87 25.30
CA GLY A 479 -4.83 0.54 25.52
C GLY A 479 -5.57 -0.24 26.62
N SER A 480 -5.28 -1.54 26.73
CA SER A 480 -5.86 -2.42 27.75
C SER A 480 -4.77 -3.30 28.34
N TRP A 481 -4.59 -3.20 29.66
CA TRP A 481 -3.62 -4.01 30.40
C TRP A 481 -3.74 -5.50 30.09
N ASN A 482 -4.96 -6.02 30.04
CA ASN A 482 -5.21 -7.45 29.83
C ASN A 482 -4.80 -7.90 28.42
N ILE A 483 -5.02 -7.05 27.42
CA ILE A 483 -4.64 -7.34 26.03
C ILE A 483 -3.12 -7.24 25.89
N GLU A 484 -2.52 -6.19 26.41
CA GLU A 484 -1.10 -5.92 26.24
C GLU A 484 -0.21 -6.90 27.02
N LYS A 485 -0.63 -7.35 28.21
CA LYS A 485 0.06 -8.43 28.94
C LYS A 485 0.07 -9.73 28.14
N LYS A 486 -1.06 -10.12 27.53
CA LYS A 486 -1.17 -11.37 26.75
C LYS A 486 -0.28 -11.40 25.51
N LYS A 487 0.04 -10.24 24.92
CA LYS A 487 0.92 -10.14 23.75
C LYS A 487 2.40 -10.36 24.09
N ARG A 488 2.80 -10.31 25.37
CA ARG A 488 4.20 -10.32 25.81
C ARG A 488 4.47 -11.51 26.72
N LYS A 489 5.16 -12.52 26.17
CA LYS A 489 5.40 -13.81 26.81
C LYS A 489 6.03 -13.68 28.22
N ASN A 490 7.02 -12.80 28.37
CA ASN A 490 7.81 -12.68 29.61
C ASN A 490 7.35 -11.56 30.55
N TYR A 491 6.29 -10.80 30.20
CA TYR A 491 5.92 -9.59 30.95
C TYR A 491 5.62 -9.85 32.43
N LEU A 492 4.83 -10.89 32.72
CA LEU A 492 4.47 -11.24 34.10
C LEU A 492 5.63 -11.82 34.89
N ALA A 493 6.48 -12.64 34.25
CA ALA A 493 7.66 -13.20 34.90
C ALA A 493 8.64 -12.10 35.32
N ILE A 494 8.93 -11.16 34.41
CA ILE A 494 9.78 -9.98 34.65
C ILE A 494 9.22 -9.15 35.80
N ILE A 495 7.91 -8.86 35.80
CA ILE A 495 7.28 -8.11 36.90
C ILE A 495 7.42 -8.83 38.23
N ASN A 496 7.15 -10.13 38.28
CA ASN A 496 7.21 -10.91 39.51
C ASN A 496 8.64 -10.98 40.07
N GLN A 497 9.63 -11.14 39.18
CA GLN A 497 11.04 -11.12 39.55
C GLN A 497 11.45 -9.74 40.09
N LEU A 498 11.06 -8.66 39.42
CA LEU A 498 11.31 -7.30 39.92
C LEU A 498 10.66 -7.05 41.28
N TYR A 499 9.42 -7.49 41.49
CA TYR A 499 8.76 -7.39 42.80
C TYR A 499 9.45 -8.25 43.87
N SER A 500 9.99 -9.42 43.53
CA SER A 500 10.75 -10.22 44.50
C SER A 500 12.03 -9.52 44.98
N CYS A 501 12.62 -8.67 44.13
CA CYS A 501 13.77 -7.83 44.48
C CYS A 501 13.41 -6.62 45.37
N VAL A 502 12.12 -6.26 45.51
CA VAL A 502 11.64 -5.09 46.30
C VAL A 502 11.63 -5.36 47.81
N THR A 503 12.00 -6.55 48.27
CA THR A 503 11.94 -7.02 49.67
C THR A 503 12.76 -6.22 50.69
N SER A 504 13.46 -5.15 50.31
CA SER A 504 14.35 -4.38 51.20
C SER A 504 14.08 -2.86 51.32
N ASN A 505 12.87 -2.36 51.00
CA ASN A 505 12.51 -0.92 51.07
C ASN A 505 13.36 0.02 50.17
N THR A 506 14.15 -0.53 49.25
CA THR A 506 15.14 0.19 48.44
C THR A 506 14.65 0.59 47.05
N PHE A 507 13.58 -0.07 46.56
CA PHE A 507 13.06 0.08 45.21
C PHE A 507 11.55 0.32 45.21
N PHE A 508 11.08 1.21 44.35
CA PHE A 508 9.68 1.33 43.99
C PHE A 508 9.45 0.73 42.61
N VAL A 509 8.57 -0.27 42.51
CA VAL A 509 8.16 -0.89 41.24
C VAL A 509 6.68 -0.62 41.00
N LYS A 510 6.34 -0.01 39.85
CA LYS A 510 4.95 0.25 39.45
C LYS A 510 4.75 0.03 37.97
N SER A 511 3.73 -0.72 37.60
CA SER A 511 3.30 -0.81 36.20
C SER A 511 2.37 0.37 35.85
N ALA A 512 2.68 1.10 34.77
CA ALA A 512 1.88 2.24 34.31
C ALA A 512 1.88 2.33 32.77
N PHE A 513 0.89 3.01 32.18
CA PHE A 513 1.01 3.55 30.82
C PHE A 513 1.56 4.97 30.94
N VAL A 514 2.88 5.15 30.88
CA VAL A 514 3.50 6.48 31.03
C VAL A 514 3.08 7.37 29.86
N LEU A 515 3.20 6.85 28.64
CA LEU A 515 2.75 7.49 27.41
C LEU A 515 1.52 6.75 26.88
N LYS A 516 0.33 7.20 27.30
CA LYS A 516 -0.95 6.52 27.00
C LYS A 516 -1.24 6.35 25.52
N HIS A 517 -0.81 7.29 24.68
CA HIS A 517 -1.02 7.26 23.23
C HIS A 517 -0.26 6.14 22.50
N PHE A 518 0.75 5.53 23.12
CA PHE A 518 1.41 4.34 22.57
C PHE A 518 0.65 3.06 22.85
N LYS A 519 -0.21 3.03 23.89
CA LYS A 519 -0.90 1.82 24.35
C LYS A 519 0.06 0.69 24.77
N LEU A 520 1.28 1.04 25.17
CA LEU A 520 2.31 0.10 25.59
C LEU A 520 2.57 0.29 27.09
N PRO A 521 2.40 -0.73 27.95
CA PRO A 521 2.66 -0.58 29.37
C PRO A 521 4.15 -0.54 29.67
N ASP A 522 4.53 0.22 30.68
CA ASP A 522 5.88 0.37 31.21
C ASP A 522 5.93 -0.20 32.63
N ILE A 523 7.10 -0.70 33.03
CA ILE A 523 7.41 -1.01 34.43
C ILE A 523 8.37 0.08 34.92
N LEU A 524 7.88 0.91 35.83
CA LEU A 524 8.63 2.00 36.43
C LEU A 524 9.43 1.47 37.62
N ILE A 525 10.72 1.78 37.65
CA ILE A 525 11.61 1.51 38.77
C ILE A 525 12.22 2.82 39.25
N ARG A 526 12.06 3.15 40.53
CA ARG A 526 12.69 4.31 41.17
C ARG A 526 13.56 3.85 42.35
N LEU A 527 14.74 4.45 42.46
CA LEU A 527 15.67 4.26 43.57
C LEU A 527 15.44 5.28 44.68
N ASP A 528 15.59 4.83 45.92
CA ASP A 528 15.68 5.72 47.08
C ASP A 528 17.06 6.42 47.16
N LYS A 529 17.06 7.68 47.59
CA LYS A 529 18.16 8.66 47.56
C LYS A 529 19.39 8.23 48.38
N ASN A 530 19.20 7.35 49.37
CA ASN A 530 20.23 7.00 50.35
C ASN A 530 21.22 5.91 49.89
N MET A 531 21.00 5.27 48.74
CA MET A 531 21.81 4.12 48.26
C MET A 531 22.63 4.41 47.00
N ILE A 532 22.29 5.46 46.23
CA ILE A 532 23.00 5.86 45.00
C ILE A 532 24.51 6.09 45.25
N PRO A 533 24.93 6.74 46.35
CA PRO A 533 26.37 6.93 46.61
C PRO A 533 27.11 5.65 47.02
N GLN A 534 26.45 4.66 47.64
CA GLN A 534 27.11 3.44 48.15
C GLN A 534 27.38 2.39 47.07
N LEU A 535 26.50 2.28 46.07
CA LEU A 535 26.68 1.38 44.93
C LEU A 535 27.68 1.93 43.91
N LEU A 536 27.72 3.26 43.74
CA LEU A 536 28.59 3.93 42.76
C LEU A 536 30.00 4.22 43.29
N SER A 537 30.17 4.50 44.59
CA SER A 537 31.50 4.76 45.18
C SER A 537 32.41 3.53 45.20
N LYS A 538 31.86 2.32 45.20
CA LYS A 538 32.65 1.07 45.15
C LYS A 538 33.20 0.74 43.76
N ARG A 539 32.78 1.44 42.69
CA ARG A 539 33.02 0.97 41.31
C ARG A 539 33.58 2.00 40.34
N GLY A 540 34.05 3.16 40.81
CA GLY A 540 34.85 4.08 40.00
C GLY A 540 34.15 4.62 38.74
N VAL A 541 32.82 4.66 38.72
CA VAL A 541 32.06 5.27 37.63
C VAL A 541 32.03 6.77 37.89
N ALA A 542 32.75 7.54 37.08
CA ALA A 542 32.80 8.99 37.16
C ALA A 542 31.39 9.59 37.06
N PHE A 543 31.09 10.52 37.96
CA PHE A 543 29.81 11.22 38.04
C PHE A 543 29.50 11.97 36.74
N PHE A 544 28.23 11.88 36.31
CA PHE A 544 27.62 12.90 35.47
C PHE A 544 27.54 14.19 36.29
N GLU A 545 28.01 15.29 35.72
CA GLU A 545 27.90 16.61 36.31
C GLU A 545 26.44 16.95 36.64
N GLU A 546 26.31 17.57 37.81
CA GLU A 546 25.15 18.12 38.49
C GLU A 546 24.01 18.56 37.56
N ASN A 547 22.91 17.80 37.58
CA ASN A 547 21.58 18.34 37.32
C ASN A 547 20.66 17.88 38.46
N GLU A 548 19.92 18.83 39.02
CA GLU A 548 19.06 18.76 40.21
C GLU A 548 17.81 17.86 40.05
N HIS A 549 17.98 16.61 39.61
CA HIS A 549 16.91 15.61 39.59
C HIS A 549 17.22 14.52 40.61
N GLU A 550 16.67 14.70 41.81
CA GLU A 550 16.95 13.89 43.01
C GLU A 550 16.64 12.38 42.88
N HIS A 551 16.08 11.89 41.77
CA HIS A 551 15.81 10.46 41.54
C HIS A 551 15.82 10.09 40.04
N THR A 552 16.70 9.17 39.64
CA THR A 552 16.61 8.53 38.32
C THR A 552 15.45 7.52 38.32
N THR A 553 14.51 7.67 37.39
CA THR A 553 13.40 6.72 37.20
C THR A 553 13.60 5.95 35.90
N TYR A 554 13.74 4.62 36.01
CA TYR A 554 13.84 3.73 34.86
C TYR A 554 12.45 3.34 34.37
N ALA A 555 12.25 3.41 33.05
CA ALA A 555 11.03 2.97 32.38
C ALA A 555 11.34 1.73 31.54
N ILE A 556 11.04 0.55 32.09
CA ILE A 556 11.29 -0.73 31.43
C ILE A 556 10.14 -1.05 30.47
N GLN A 557 10.50 -1.29 29.21
CA GLN A 557 9.63 -1.78 28.16
C GLN A 557 10.01 -3.22 27.80
N VAL A 558 9.08 -4.14 28.04
CA VAL A 558 9.19 -5.51 27.57
C VAL A 558 8.55 -5.60 26.19
N LEU A 559 9.31 -6.03 25.20
CA LEU A 559 8.87 -6.08 23.82
C LEU A 559 8.26 -7.44 23.48
N SER A 560 7.39 -7.44 22.47
CA SER A 560 6.85 -8.61 21.78
C SER A 560 7.54 -8.79 20.43
N HIS A 561 7.41 -9.97 19.81
CA HIS A 561 8.00 -10.23 18.49
C HIS A 561 7.51 -9.29 17.38
N ASN A 562 6.33 -8.67 17.56
CA ASN A 562 5.78 -7.71 16.59
C ASN A 562 6.34 -6.29 16.74
N GLU A 563 7.15 -6.05 17.78
CA GLU A 563 7.75 -4.76 18.10
C GLU A 563 9.25 -4.70 17.75
N ILE A 564 9.74 -5.74 17.11
CA ILE A 564 11.13 -5.89 16.67
C ILE A 564 11.17 -6.28 15.19
N CYS A 565 12.32 -6.07 14.55
CA CYS A 565 12.54 -6.51 13.19
C CYS A 565 12.68 -8.04 13.12
N SER A 566 12.00 -8.66 12.16
CA SER A 566 11.87 -10.11 12.02
C SER A 566 13.21 -10.81 11.72
N ASN A 567 14.14 -10.12 11.05
CA ASN A 567 15.47 -10.61 10.73
C ASN A 567 16.60 -10.04 11.63
N GLU A 568 16.29 -9.12 12.55
CA GLU A 568 17.26 -8.55 13.50
C GLU A 568 16.65 -8.48 14.92
N ARG A 569 16.93 -9.49 15.75
CA ARG A 569 16.28 -9.71 17.06
C ARG A 569 16.41 -8.56 18.06
N HIS A 570 17.45 -7.73 17.93
CA HIS A 570 17.72 -6.60 18.82
C HIS A 570 17.44 -5.24 18.14
N ARG A 571 16.64 -5.23 17.07
CA ARG A 571 16.25 -3.99 16.42
C ARG A 571 14.77 -3.68 16.71
N PRO A 572 14.48 -2.65 17.52
CA PRO A 572 13.12 -2.18 17.69
C PRO A 572 12.58 -1.51 16.42
N ILE A 573 11.27 -1.61 16.19
CA ILE A 573 10.60 -0.86 15.12
C ILE A 573 10.39 0.62 15.53
N GLY A 574 9.99 1.46 14.56
CA GLY A 574 9.89 2.91 14.70
C GLY A 574 9.01 3.39 15.85
N ILE A 575 7.87 2.75 16.09
CA ILE A 575 6.97 3.13 17.19
C ILE A 575 7.61 2.90 18.57
N ILE A 576 8.48 1.89 18.72
CA ILE A 576 9.24 1.67 19.96
C ILE A 576 10.32 2.72 20.11
N CYS A 577 11.06 3.01 19.03
CA CYS A 577 12.05 4.08 18.99
C CYS A 577 11.44 5.44 19.39
N ALA A 578 10.27 5.77 18.85
CA ALA A 578 9.50 6.97 19.17
C ALA A 578 9.17 7.03 20.67
N LYS A 579 8.71 5.91 21.23
CA LYS A 579 8.35 5.83 22.66
C LYS A 579 9.57 6.04 23.55
N VAL A 580 10.69 5.41 23.21
CA VAL A 580 11.97 5.55 23.93
C VAL A 580 12.41 7.02 23.99
N ILE A 581 12.38 7.72 22.87
CA ILE A 581 12.76 9.15 22.80
C ILE A 581 11.79 10.02 23.59
N GLN A 582 10.49 9.77 23.49
CA GLN A 582 9.51 10.53 24.25
C GLN A 582 9.65 10.30 25.77
N LEU A 583 10.00 9.10 26.21
CA LEU A 583 10.32 8.84 27.62
C LEU A 583 11.55 9.60 28.09
N GLN A 584 12.62 9.64 27.28
CA GLN A 584 13.83 10.43 27.57
C GLN A 584 13.50 11.92 27.69
N LYS A 585 12.65 12.45 26.79
CA LYS A 585 12.19 13.84 26.85
C LYS A 585 11.38 14.16 28.12
N MET A 586 10.73 13.16 28.71
CA MET A 586 10.04 13.28 29.99
C MET A 586 10.93 13.02 31.22
N GLY A 587 12.24 12.81 31.04
CA GLY A 587 13.20 12.60 32.12
C GLY A 587 13.29 11.15 32.64
N TYR A 588 12.75 10.17 31.91
CA TYR A 588 12.91 8.75 32.24
C TYR A 588 14.15 8.15 31.58
N GLU A 589 14.71 7.12 32.22
CA GLU A 589 15.73 6.25 31.63
C GLU A 589 15.09 5.00 31.02
N PRO A 590 14.88 4.95 29.69
CA PRO A 590 14.24 3.82 29.05
C PRO A 590 15.15 2.59 29.02
N VAL A 591 14.54 1.42 29.24
CA VAL A 591 15.22 0.11 29.24
C VAL A 591 14.42 -0.82 28.36
N LEU A 592 15.04 -1.37 27.31
CA LEU A 592 14.40 -2.35 26.44
C LEU A 592 14.76 -3.78 26.87
N ILE A 593 13.73 -4.62 27.03
CA ILE A 593 13.86 -6.07 27.22
C ILE A 593 13.24 -6.77 26.00
N TYR A 594 14.04 -7.52 25.26
CA TYR A 594 13.59 -8.21 24.04
C TYR A 594 12.80 -9.49 24.39
N PRO A 595 11.97 -10.01 23.46
CA PRO A 595 10.98 -11.05 23.77
C PRO A 595 11.52 -12.36 24.35
N ASP A 596 12.77 -12.71 24.03
CA ASP A 596 13.44 -13.94 24.48
C ASP A 596 14.52 -13.65 25.53
N GLU A 597 14.63 -12.40 26.00
CA GLU A 597 15.54 -12.05 27.08
C GLU A 597 14.89 -12.31 28.44
N GLU A 598 15.72 -12.79 29.36
CA GLU A 598 15.37 -13.00 30.76
C GLU A 598 16.20 -12.05 31.63
N LEU A 599 15.62 -11.63 32.75
CA LEU A 599 16.38 -10.92 33.77
C LEU A 599 17.34 -11.91 34.46
N PRO A 600 18.55 -11.48 34.85
CA PRO A 600 19.48 -12.35 35.58
C PRO A 600 18.83 -12.89 36.86
N SER A 601 18.99 -14.19 37.13
CA SER A 601 18.35 -14.90 38.26
C SER A 601 18.98 -14.64 39.63
N ASP A 602 19.74 -13.55 39.76
CA ASP A 602 20.60 -13.25 40.89
C ASP A 602 19.97 -12.25 41.88
N THR A 603 20.75 -11.82 42.89
CA THR A 603 20.35 -10.83 43.89
C THR A 603 19.84 -9.51 43.29
N ALA A 604 19.06 -8.74 44.06
CA ALA A 604 18.51 -7.45 43.64
C ALA A 604 19.58 -6.48 43.08
N ASN A 605 20.80 -6.51 43.62
CA ASN A 605 21.92 -5.68 43.14
C ASN A 605 22.34 -6.04 41.71
N VAL A 606 22.38 -7.33 41.38
CA VAL A 606 22.77 -7.80 40.04
C VAL A 606 21.70 -7.45 39.00
N VAL A 607 20.42 -7.63 39.35
CA VAL A 607 19.30 -7.22 38.49
C VAL A 607 19.34 -5.72 38.24
N PHE A 608 19.63 -4.93 39.27
CA PHE A 608 19.74 -3.49 39.12
C PHE A 608 20.94 -3.05 38.28
N ASP A 609 22.13 -3.62 38.52
CA ASP A 609 23.32 -3.36 37.69
C ASP A 609 23.03 -3.65 36.21
N TRP A 610 22.33 -4.75 35.94
CA TRP A 610 21.89 -5.11 34.61
C TRP A 610 20.94 -4.06 34.02
N ILE A 611 19.96 -3.57 34.79
CA ILE A 611 19.04 -2.49 34.36
C ILE A 611 19.82 -1.22 34.01
N VAL A 612 20.80 -0.82 34.82
CA VAL A 612 21.62 0.37 34.57
C VAL A 612 22.43 0.22 33.29
N GLN A 613 23.12 -0.91 33.12
CA GLN A 613 23.88 -1.21 31.90
C GLN A 613 22.95 -1.23 30.67
N ARG A 614 21.75 -1.79 30.82
CA ARG A 614 20.78 -1.87 29.74
C ARG A 614 20.20 -0.51 29.37
N ALA A 615 19.99 0.37 30.34
CA ALA A 615 19.61 1.77 30.11
C ALA A 615 20.71 2.50 29.33
N GLN A 616 21.97 2.30 29.69
CA GLN A 616 23.11 2.88 28.97
C GLN A 616 23.20 2.37 27.53
N GLN A 617 23.02 1.06 27.30
CA GLN A 617 22.96 0.48 25.96
C GLN A 617 21.80 1.04 25.14
N THR A 618 20.62 1.16 25.76
CA THR A 618 19.44 1.76 25.11
C THR A 618 19.75 3.20 24.73
N ARG A 619 20.31 3.99 25.65
CA ARG A 619 20.70 5.38 25.38
C ARG A 619 21.70 5.48 24.23
N ALA A 620 22.75 4.65 24.23
CA ALA A 620 23.77 4.63 23.19
C ALA A 620 23.21 4.29 21.79
N MET A 621 22.09 3.56 21.72
CA MET A 621 21.40 3.27 20.45
C MET A 621 20.68 4.51 19.88
N PHE A 622 20.30 5.47 20.72
CA PHE A 622 19.48 6.64 20.39
C PHE A 622 20.17 7.98 20.65
N SER A 623 21.47 7.97 20.98
CA SER A 623 22.34 9.15 21.03
C SER A 623 23.10 9.28 19.72
#